data_AF-A0A968BSQ6-F1
#
_entry.id   AF-A0A968BSQ6-F1
#
_cell.length_a   1.000
_cell.length_b   1.000
_cell.length_c   1.000
_cell.angle_alpha   90.00
_cell.angle_beta   90.00
_cell.angle_gamma   90.00
#
_symmetry.space_group_name_H-M   'P 1'
#
loop_
_entity.id
_entity.type
_entity.pdbx_description
1 polymer ?
#
loop_
_entity_poly.entity_id
_entity_poly.type
_entity_poly.pdbx_seq_one_letter_code
_entity_poly.pdbx_strand_id
1 'polypeptide(L)' 'VVIPVAWKRKWGEGLVFYCSLGHVAQDFDVPEAREIVRRGLLWASR' A
#
# COMPACT_ATOMS: atom_id res chain seq x y z
N VAL A 1 -19.28 5.51 -7.90
CA VAL A 1 -18.11 4.73 -8.34
C VAL A 1 -17.23 4.50 -7.12
N VAL A 2 -16.79 3.27 -6.87
CA VAL A 2 -15.84 2.98 -5.77
C VAL A 2 -14.43 3.02 -6.35
N ILE A 3 -13.56 3.87 -5.81
CA ILE A 3 -12.14 3.96 -6.19
C ILE A 3 -11.32 3.48 -4.99
N PRO A 4 -10.64 2.32 -5.09
CA PRO A 4 -9.92 1.77 -3.96
C PRO A 4 -8.62 2.56 -3.70
N VAL A 5 -8.37 2.89 -2.42
CA VAL A 5 -7.17 3.62 -1.99
C VAL A 5 -6.00 2.68 -1.70
N ALA A 6 -6.28 1.44 -1.28
CA ALA A 6 -5.28 0.40 -1.07
C ALA A 6 -5.88 -0.98 -1.35
N TRP A 7 -5.10 -1.87 -1.97
CA TRP A 7 -5.47 -3.26 -2.17
C TRP A 7 -4.22 -4.13 -2.38
N LYS A 8 -4.39 -5.45 -2.27
CA LYS A 8 -3.35 -6.43 -2.61
C LYS A 8 -3.93 -7.58 -3.42
N ARG A 9 -3.12 -8.16 -4.30
CA ARG A 9 -3.52 -9.28 -5.17
C ARG A 9 -2.32 -10.19 -5.47
N LYS A 10 -2.54 -11.50 -5.57
CA LYS A 10 -1.56 -12.45 -6.12
C LYS A 10 -1.70 -12.50 -7.65
N TRP A 11 -0.58 -12.43 -8.38
CA TRP A 11 -0.52 -12.53 -9.84
C TRP A 11 0.57 -13.53 -10.26
N GLY A 12 0.16 -14.72 -10.70
CA GLY A 12 1.10 -15.85 -10.80
C GLY A 12 1.73 -16.09 -9.43
N GLU A 13 3.06 -16.24 -9.35
CA GLU A 13 3.77 -16.31 -8.07
C GLU A 13 4.09 -14.94 -7.45
N GLY A 14 3.82 -13.83 -8.14
CA GLY A 14 4.08 -12.48 -7.64
C GLY A 14 3.02 -11.97 -6.66
N LEU A 15 3.46 -11.19 -5.67
CA LEU A 15 2.61 -10.48 -4.72
C LEU A 15 2.55 -8.98 -5.07
N VAL A 16 1.37 -8.49 -5.45
CA VAL A 16 1.16 -7.08 -5.85
C VAL A 16 0.43 -6.34 -4.74
N PHE A 17 1.03 -5.27 -4.25
CA PHE A 17 0.41 -4.30 -3.34
C PHE A 17 0.29 -2.94 -4.03
N TYR A 18 -0.92 -2.36 -3.98
CA TYR A 18 -1.21 -1.02 -4.49
C TYR A 18 -1.65 -0.12 -3.34
N CYS A 19 -1.19 1.13 -3.35
CA CYS A 19 -1.64 2.18 -2.45
C CYS A 19 -1.50 3.54 -3.15
N SER A 20 -2.55 4.38 -3.09
CA SER A 20 -2.52 5.75 -3.62
C SER A 20 -2.17 6.82 -2.58
N LEU A 21 -1.83 6.42 -1.35
CA LEU A 21 -1.35 7.33 -0.30
C LEU A 21 0.12 7.68 -0.54
N GLY A 22 0.53 8.91 -0.18
CA GLY A 22 1.92 9.37 -0.27
C GLY A 22 2.19 10.28 -1.47
N HIS A 23 1.32 11.28 -1.68
CA HIS A 23 1.57 12.34 -2.66
C HIS A 23 2.77 13.21 -2.23
N VAL A 24 2.94 13.42 -0.92
CA VAL A 24 4.10 14.07 -0.30
C VAL A 24 4.59 13.29 0.93
N ALA A 25 5.83 13.52 1.37
CA ALA A 25 6.42 12.79 2.49
C ALA A 25 5.66 12.98 3.81
N GLN A 26 5.12 14.18 4.03
CA GLN A 26 4.31 14.55 5.20
C GLN A 26 2.99 13.77 5.28
N ASP A 27 2.51 13.17 4.19
CA ASP A 27 1.31 12.32 4.24
C ASP A 27 1.53 11.11 5.18
N PHE A 28 2.79 10.70 5.35
CA PHE A 28 3.14 9.62 6.27
C PHE A 28 3.21 10.07 7.73
N ASP A 29 3.09 11.36 8.04
CA ASP A 29 2.92 11.82 9.42
C ASP A 29 1.58 11.34 10.00
N VAL A 30 0.61 10.97 9.15
CA VAL A 30 -0.53 10.13 9.52
C VAL A 30 -0.05 8.69 9.78
N PRO A 31 -0.04 8.21 11.04
CA PRO A 31 0.55 6.92 11.39
C PRO A 31 -0.06 5.73 10.65
N GLU A 32 -1.36 5.78 10.36
CA GLU A 32 -2.09 4.73 9.65
C GLU A 32 -1.64 4.64 8.19
N ALA A 33 -1.42 5.77 7.52
CA ALA A 33 -0.93 5.80 6.14
C ALA A 33 0.47 5.17 6.05
N ARG A 34 1.36 5.55 6.98
CA ARG A 34 2.71 4.98 7.11
C ARG A 34 2.64 3.48 7.35
N GLU A 35 1.77 3.03 8.25
CA GLU A 35 1.66 1.63 8.63
C GLU A 35 1.06 0.76 7.51
N ILE A 36 0.09 1.28 6.75
CA ILE A 36 -0.48 0.60 5.57
C ILE A 36 0.60 0.37 4.53
N VAL A 37 1.36 1.41 4.17
CA VAL A 37 2.44 1.29 3.18
C VAL A 37 3.54 0.35 3.66
N ARG A 38 3.99 0.49 4.92
CA ARG A 38 5.00 -0.40 5.51
C ARG A 38 4.59 -1.87 5.47
N ARG A 39 3.36 -2.19 5.91
CA ARG A 39 2.85 -3.58 5.90
C ARG A 39 2.66 -4.12 4.49
N GLY A 40 2.20 -3.29 3.57
CA GLY A 40 2.01 -3.67 2.17
C GLY A 40 3.34 -4.00 1.47
N LEU A 41 4.37 -3.16 1.67
CA LEU A 41 5.72 -3.40 1.15
C LEU A 41 6.31 -4.70 1.70
N LEU A 42 6.23 -4.92 3.02
CA LEU A 42 6.72 -6.15 3.66
C LEU A 42 5.94 -7.41 3.24
N TRP A 43 4.67 -7.26 2.85
CA TRP A 43 3.89 -8.37 2.31
C TRP A 43 4.29 -8.68 0.87
N ALA A 44 4.51 -7.66 0.05
CA ALA A 44 4.89 -7.80 -1.36
C ALA A 44 6.35 -8.25 -1.58
N SER A 45 7.20 -8.13 -0.55
CA SER A 45 8.60 -8.58 -0.59
C SER A 45 8.81 -10.07 -0.29
N ARG A 46 7.72 -10.83 -0.09
CA ARG A 46 7.75 -12.27 0.19
C ARG A 46 7.56 -13.06 -1.09
#